data_AF-A0A1J3EGK5-F1
#
_entry.id   AF-A0A1J3EGK5-F1
#
_cell.length_a   1.000
_cell.length_b   1.000
_cell.length_c   1.000
_cell.angle_alpha   90.00
_cell.angle_beta   90.00
_cell.angle_gamma   90.00
#
_symmetry.space_group_name_H-M   'P 1'
#
loop_
_entity.id
_entity.type
_entity.pdbx_description
1 polymer ?
#
loop_
_entity_poly.entity_id
_entity_poly.type
_entity_poly.pdbx_seq_one_letter_code
_entity_poly.pdbx_strand_id
1 'polypeptide(L)'
;FLTFAYIHFSDSITEREILLQFKDKIIEDPYNSLASWVSIGDDDLCNSFNGVSCNKEGFVDKIVLWNTSLAGTLTPALSGLTSLRVLTLFGNRFTGNLPLDY
;
A
#
# COMPACT_ATOMS: atom_id res chain seq x y z
N PHE A 1 14.40 -41.41 -4.51
CA PHE A 1 13.71 -40.50 -3.58
C PHE A 1 14.26 -39.10 -3.81
N LEU A 2 13.55 -38.28 -4.58
CA LEU A 2 13.93 -36.89 -4.80
C LEU A 2 13.38 -36.08 -3.62
N THR A 3 14.25 -35.66 -2.71
CA THR A 3 13.90 -34.67 -1.70
C THR A 3 13.84 -33.31 -2.38
N PHE A 4 12.64 -32.81 -2.64
CA PHE A 4 12.48 -31.39 -2.93
C PHE A 4 12.80 -30.63 -1.64
N ALA A 5 13.91 -29.91 -1.62
CA ALA A 5 14.12 -28.89 -0.62
C ALA A 5 13.01 -27.86 -0.82
N TYR A 6 12.05 -27.83 0.10
CA TYR A 6 11.14 -26.69 0.22
C TYR A 6 12.01 -25.53 0.68
N ILE A 7 12.56 -24.77 -0.27
CA ILE A 7 13.07 -23.45 0.03
C ILE A 7 11.82 -22.69 0.47
N HIS A 8 11.67 -22.53 1.79
CA HIS A 8 10.78 -21.53 2.34
C HIS A 8 11.37 -20.19 1.95
N PHE A 9 11.05 -19.74 0.74
CA PHE A 9 11.11 -18.33 0.44
C PHE A 9 10.01 -17.73 1.31
N SER A 10 10.38 -17.17 2.45
CA SER A 10 9.55 -16.11 3.00
C SER A 10 9.67 -14.98 1.98
N ASP A 11 8.82 -14.99 0.96
CA ASP A 11 8.59 -13.79 0.16
C ASP A 11 8.00 -12.79 1.14
N SER A 12 8.87 -11.99 1.76
CA SER A 12 8.44 -10.79 2.44
C SER A 12 7.77 -9.94 1.37
N ILE A 13 6.44 -9.84 1.42
CA ILE A 13 5.68 -8.96 0.53
C ILE A 13 6.31 -7.58 0.63
N THR A 14 6.71 -7.05 -0.51
CA THR A 14 7.36 -5.74 -0.60
C THR A 14 6.36 -4.62 -0.27
N GLU A 15 6.86 -3.44 0.14
CA GLU A 15 5.99 -2.28 0.36
C GLU A 15 5.24 -1.88 -0.92
N ARG A 16 5.85 -2.09 -2.10
CA ARG A 16 5.18 -1.91 -3.40
C ARG A 16 3.94 -2.80 -3.51
N GLU A 17 4.10 -4.09 -3.26
CA GLU A 17 3.01 -5.06 -3.36
C GLU A 17 1.90 -4.76 -2.35
N ILE A 18 2.24 -4.31 -1.14
CA ILE A 18 1.26 -3.87 -0.14
C ILE A 18 0.46 -2.67 -0.64
N LEU A 19 1.13 -1.64 -1.18
CA LEU A 19 0.47 -0.45 -1.72
C LEU A 19 -0.42 -0.80 -2.92
N LEU A 20 -0.02 -1.76 -3.76
CA LEU A 20 -0.84 -2.23 -4.87
C LEU A 20 -2.04 -3.07 -4.40
N GLN A 21 -1.89 -3.87 -3.34
CA GLN A 21 -3.03 -4.53 -2.70
C GLN A 21 -4.02 -3.53 -2.10
N PHE A 22 -3.55 -2.38 -1.61
CA PHE A 22 -4.43 -1.28 -1.21
C PHE A 22 -5.17 -0.70 -2.42
N LYS A 23 -4.44 -0.40 -3.51
CA LYS A 23 -5.02 0.11 -4.76
C LYS A 23 -6.08 -0.83 -5.33
N ASP A 24 -5.88 -2.14 -5.29
CA ASP A 24 -6.84 -3.14 -5.78
C ASP A 24 -8.18 -3.14 -5.01
N LYS A 25 -8.21 -2.57 -3.80
CA LYS A 25 -9.45 -2.40 -3.02
C LYS A 25 -10.17 -1.08 -3.29
N ILE A 26 -9.63 -0.25 -4.16
CA ILE A 26 -10.24 1.00 -4.60
C ILE A 26 -11.10 0.72 -5.82
N ILE A 27 -12.39 1.03 -5.71
CA ILE A 27 -13.39 0.83 -6.76
C ILE A 27 -13.68 2.11 -7.54
N GLU A 28 -13.43 3.29 -6.95
CA GLU A 28 -13.55 4.58 -7.62
C GLU A 28 -12.34 5.46 -7.29
N ASP A 29 -11.69 5.98 -8.34
CA ASP A 29 -10.62 6.99 -8.26
C ASP A 29 -10.89 8.11 -9.29
N PRO A 30 -11.87 8.99 -9.05
CA PRO A 30 -12.34 9.96 -10.06
C PRO A 30 -11.28 11.00 -10.46
N TYR A 31 -10.26 11.22 -9.62
CA TYR A 31 -9.17 12.16 -9.88
C TYR A 31 -7.88 11.50 -10.34
N ASN A 32 -7.88 10.17 -10.56
CA ASN A 32 -6.69 9.39 -10.89
C ASN A 32 -5.55 9.60 -9.87
N SER A 33 -5.91 9.75 -8.59
CA SER A 33 -4.99 10.04 -7.49
C SER A 33 -3.97 8.92 -7.28
N LEU A 34 -4.30 7.69 -7.67
CA LEU A 34 -3.45 6.51 -7.57
C LEU A 34 -2.84 6.12 -8.93
N ALA A 35 -2.89 6.98 -9.95
CA ALA A 35 -2.36 6.66 -11.28
C ALA A 35 -0.87 6.31 -11.27
N SER A 36 -0.07 6.97 -10.44
CA SER A 36 1.38 6.69 -10.35
C SER A 36 1.72 5.42 -9.57
N TRP A 37 0.74 4.79 -8.92
CA TRP A 37 0.95 3.54 -8.19
C TRP A 37 0.98 2.37 -9.19
N VAL A 38 2.17 2.04 -9.69
CA VAL A 38 2.38 1.04 -10.76
C VAL A 38 3.16 -0.18 -10.27
N SER A 39 2.91 -1.34 -10.88
CA SER A 39 3.59 -2.60 -10.55
C SER A 39 5.04 -2.67 -11.03
N ILE A 40 5.36 -1.94 -12.10
CA ILE A 40 6.69 -1.93 -12.72
C ILE A 40 7.13 -0.47 -12.85
N GLY A 41 8.31 -0.15 -12.32
CA GLY A 41 8.90 1.19 -12.33
C GLY A 41 10.17 1.21 -11.48
N ASP A 42 10.79 2.39 -11.33
CA ASP A 42 11.92 2.57 -10.40
C ASP A 42 11.52 2.14 -8.98
N ASP A 43 12.45 1.52 -8.25
CA ASP A 43 12.26 1.05 -6.87
C ASP A 43 12.04 2.19 -5.85
N ASP A 44 12.14 3.44 -6.30
CA ASP A 44 11.85 4.62 -5.50
C ASP A 44 10.34 4.91 -5.42
N LEU A 45 9.65 4.13 -4.60
CA LEU A 45 8.24 4.34 -4.26
C LEU A 45 8.00 5.72 -3.65
N CYS A 46 8.95 6.19 -2.85
CA CYS A 46 8.87 7.40 -2.03
C CYS A 46 8.73 8.67 -2.87
N ASN A 47 9.34 8.70 -4.06
CA ASN A 47 9.26 9.82 -4.99
C ASN A 47 8.31 9.59 -6.17
N SER A 48 7.97 8.34 -6.48
CA SER A 48 7.10 8.01 -7.63
C SER A 48 5.62 7.87 -7.27
N PHE A 49 5.28 7.35 -6.09
CA PHE A 49 3.88 7.13 -5.70
C PHE A 49 3.30 8.41 -5.08
N ASN A 50 2.23 8.91 -5.68
CA ASN A 50 1.55 10.10 -5.20
C ASN A 50 0.99 9.86 -3.79
N GLY A 51 1.24 10.80 -2.88
CA GLY A 51 0.80 10.71 -1.49
C GLY A 51 1.60 9.74 -0.61
N VAL A 52 2.65 9.10 -1.12
CA VAL A 52 3.54 8.25 -0.33
C VAL A 52 4.79 9.03 0.09
N SER A 53 5.28 8.81 1.30
CA SER A 53 6.57 9.32 1.76
C SER A 53 7.27 8.26 2.62
N CYS A 54 8.59 8.35 2.67
CA CYS A 54 9.43 7.41 3.38
C CYS A 54 10.26 8.08 4.47
N ASN A 55 10.67 7.26 5.44
CA ASN A 55 11.64 7.65 6.46
C ASN A 55 13.07 7.72 5.88
N LYS A 56 14.06 7.98 6.75
CA LYS A 56 15.46 8.12 6.33
C LYS A 56 16.07 6.81 5.86
N GLU A 57 15.50 5.69 6.27
CA GLU A 57 15.90 4.33 5.92
C GLU A 57 15.28 3.87 4.60
N GLY A 58 14.39 4.67 3.99
CA GLY A 58 13.75 4.36 2.70
C GLY A 58 12.47 3.54 2.81
N PHE A 59 11.94 3.30 4.01
CA PHE A 59 10.67 2.59 4.22
C PHE A 59 9.50 3.56 4.26
N VAL A 60 8.35 3.13 3.75
CA VAL A 60 7.11 3.92 3.74
C VAL A 60 6.70 4.25 5.17
N ASP A 61 6.67 5.55 5.50
CA ASP A 61 6.31 6.04 6.84
C ASP A 61 5.05 6.90 6.83
N LYS A 62 4.60 7.37 5.66
CA LYS A 62 3.38 8.18 5.53
C LYS A 62 2.63 7.86 4.24
N ILE A 63 1.31 7.78 4.36
CA ILE A 63 0.35 7.76 3.25
C ILE A 63 -0.65 8.90 3.48
N VAL A 64 -0.69 9.85 2.56
CA VAL A 64 -1.51 11.06 2.66
C VAL A 64 -2.35 11.20 1.38
N LEU A 65 -3.59 10.73 1.46
CA LEU A 65 -4.55 10.67 0.35
C LEU A 65 -5.89 11.28 0.79
N TRP A 66 -5.89 12.51 1.31
CA TRP A 66 -7.09 13.17 1.81
C TRP A 66 -7.84 13.92 0.70
N ASN A 67 -9.17 14.01 0.82
CA ASN A 67 -10.04 14.72 -0.12
C ASN A 67 -9.88 14.28 -1.60
N THR A 68 -9.45 13.04 -1.86
CA THR A 68 -9.25 12.50 -3.21
C THR A 68 -10.48 11.78 -3.76
N SER A 69 -11.60 11.79 -3.04
CA SER A 69 -12.84 11.12 -3.46
C SER A 69 -12.65 9.63 -3.80
N LEU A 70 -11.66 8.97 -3.21
CA LEU A 70 -11.46 7.53 -3.36
C LEU A 70 -12.63 6.79 -2.71
N ALA A 71 -13.15 5.76 -3.38
CA ALA A 71 -14.15 4.86 -2.79
C ALA A 71 -13.63 3.42 -2.80
N GLY A 72 -13.93 2.66 -1.76
CA GLY A 72 -13.45 1.28 -1.60
C GLY A 72 -13.41 0.82 -0.16
N THR A 73 -12.52 -0.14 0.11
CA THR A 73 -12.30 -0.73 1.45
C THR A 73 -10.82 -0.73 1.80
N LEU A 74 -10.48 -0.78 3.09
CA LEU A 74 -9.10 -0.86 3.53
C LEU A 74 -8.61 -2.32 3.56
N THR A 75 -7.43 -2.58 3.01
CA THR A 75 -6.84 -3.93 2.98
C THR A 75 -6.07 -4.22 4.28
N PRO A 76 -6.20 -5.41 4.89
CA PRO A 76 -5.35 -5.82 6.02
C PRO A 76 -3.85 -5.74 5.70
N ALA A 77 -3.46 -5.87 4.42
CA ALA A 77 -2.07 -5.83 3.99
C ALA A 77 -1.31 -4.55 4.41
N LEU A 78 -2.01 -3.44 4.66
CA LEU A 78 -1.38 -2.20 5.18
C LEU A 78 -0.62 -2.44 6.50
N SER A 79 -0.95 -3.47 7.28
CA SER A 79 -0.19 -3.85 8.49
C SER A 79 1.24 -4.31 8.19
N GLY A 80 1.53 -4.71 6.95
CA GLY A 80 2.87 -5.04 6.49
C GLY A 80 3.78 -3.81 6.32
N LEU A 81 3.23 -2.59 6.28
CA LEU A 81 4.01 -1.34 6.27
C LEU A 81 4.50 -1.02 7.68
N THR A 82 5.48 -1.80 8.16
CA THR A 82 5.94 -1.75 9.55
C THR A 82 6.51 -0.40 10.01
N SER A 83 6.91 0.47 9.07
CA SER A 83 7.39 1.82 9.34
C SER A 83 6.30 2.90 9.28
N LEU A 84 5.06 2.56 8.90
CA LEU A 84 3.97 3.51 8.71
C LEU A 84 3.59 4.20 10.03
N ARG A 85 3.59 5.53 10.03
CA ARG A 85 3.26 6.38 11.18
C ARG A 85 2.09 7.31 10.92
N VAL A 86 1.83 7.64 9.66
CA VAL A 86 0.73 8.55 9.27
C VAL A 86 -0.07 7.92 8.15
N LEU A 87 -1.36 7.71 8.40
CA LEU A 87 -2.33 7.30 7.37
C LEU A 87 -3.48 8.31 7.37
N THR A 88 -3.51 9.18 6.37
CA THR A 88 -4.50 10.26 6.26
C THR A 88 -5.42 9.99 5.07
N LEU A 89 -6.65 9.56 5.37
CA LEU A 89 -7.67 9.17 4.38
C LEU A 89 -8.97 9.96 4.49
N PHE A 90 -9.03 11.03 5.29
CA PHE A 90 -10.27 11.79 5.48
C PHE A 90 -10.75 12.44 4.18
N GLY A 91 -12.07 12.66 4.06
CA GLY A 91 -12.67 13.22 2.84
C GLY A 91 -12.75 12.24 1.66
N ASN A 92 -12.65 10.95 1.93
CA ASN A 92 -12.89 9.86 0.99
C ASN A 92 -14.15 9.07 1.37
N ARG A 93 -14.52 8.12 0.51
CA ARG A 93 -15.70 7.26 0.61
C ARG A 93 -15.29 5.81 0.93
N PHE A 94 -14.39 5.63 1.89
CA PHE A 94 -14.03 4.31 2.38
C PHE A 94 -15.18 3.71 3.20
N THR A 95 -15.40 2.41 3.03
CA THR A 95 -16.46 1.65 3.70
C THR A 95 -15.90 0.37 4.31
N GLY A 96 -16.73 -0.34 5.07
CA GLY A 96 -16.35 -1.56 5.76
C GLY A 96 -15.72 -1.29 7.13
N ASN A 97 -15.22 -2.36 7.76
CA ASN A 97 -14.58 -2.31 9.06
C ASN A 97 -13.08 -2.05 8.90
N LEU A 98 -12.49 -1.45 9.93
CA LEU A 98 -11.04 -1.49 10.10
C LEU A 98 -10.60 -2.95 10.30
N PRO A 99 -9.59 -3.43 9.54
CA PRO A 99 -8.92 -4.70 9.82
C PRO A 99 -8.46 -4.81 11.27
N LEU A 100 -8.51 -6.02 11.83
CA LEU A 100 -8.10 -6.29 13.20
C LEU A 100 -6.58 -6.25 13.39
N ASP A 101 -5.83 -6.42 12.31
CA ASP A 101 -4.37 -6.54 12.30
C ASP A 101 -3.64 -5.19 12.13
N TYR A 102 -4.37 -4.07 12.25
CA TYR A 102 -3.80 -2.72 12.26
C TYR A 102 -3.30 -2.30 13.65
#